data_AF-A0A3D3NTV1-F1
#
_entry.id   AF-A0A3D3NTV1-F1
#
_cell.length_a   1.000
_cell.length_b   1.000
_cell.length_c   1.000
_cell.angle_alpha   90.00
_cell.angle_beta   90.00
_cell.angle_gamma   90.00
#
_symmetry.space_group_name_H-M   'P 1'
#
loop_
_entity.id
_entity.type
_entity.pdbx_description
1 polymer ?
#
loop_
_entity_poly.entity_id
_entity_poly.type
_entity_poly.pdbx_seq_one_letter_code
_entity_poly.pdbx_strand_id
1 'polypeptide(L)'
;MPTVNLGCDALHLKELAASDAEAVRVVIRDNAGFHLRDGDPRLPERVRIVALPPHSPKLNTCEQAWDMIKEEVSNQCHRSTDKLRDALLPGLQRFWQDAQAVLRWVGRPWQHDQANASCPRQNPIESSGWYRRPPEWWIEASSRQKT
;
A
#
# COMPACT_ATOMS: atom_id res chain seq x y z
N MET A 1 8.65 -4.11 -25.57
CA MET A 1 9.35 -3.79 -24.30
C MET A 1 8.31 -3.64 -23.21
N PRO A 2 8.55 -4.11 -21.96
CA PRO A 2 7.68 -3.74 -20.86
C PRO A 2 7.68 -2.20 -20.72
N THR A 3 6.52 -1.60 -20.48
CA THR A 3 6.35 -0.15 -20.33
C THR A 3 5.64 0.15 -19.02
N VAL A 4 5.97 1.30 -18.42
CA VAL A 4 5.22 1.87 -17.30
C VAL A 4 4.87 3.31 -17.68
N ASN A 5 3.58 3.62 -17.67
CA ASN A 5 3.05 4.93 -18.03
C ASN A 5 1.71 5.16 -17.30
N LEU A 6 1.12 6.34 -17.48
CA LEU A 6 -0.15 6.72 -16.84
C LEU A 6 -1.31 5.76 -17.18
N GLY A 7 -1.28 5.13 -18.36
CA GLY A 7 -2.26 4.12 -18.76
C GLY A 7 -2.10 2.81 -17.99
N CYS A 8 -0.85 2.37 -17.77
CA CYS A 8 -0.56 1.21 -16.91
C CYS A 8 -1.02 1.46 -15.48
N ASP A 9 -0.78 2.67 -14.94
CA ASP A 9 -1.21 3.06 -13.60
C ASP A 9 -2.75 3.08 -13.49
N ALA A 10 -3.45 3.62 -14.48
CA ALA A 10 -4.91 3.61 -14.53
C ALA A 10 -5.48 2.19 -14.51
N LEU A 11 -4.90 1.27 -15.30
CA LEU A 11 -5.32 -0.13 -15.33
C LEU A 11 -5.08 -0.81 -13.98
N HIS A 12 -3.91 -0.62 -13.38
CA HIS A 12 -3.59 -1.17 -12.06
C HIS A 12 -4.56 -0.66 -10.98
N LEU A 13 -4.84 0.64 -10.94
CA LEU A 13 -5.78 1.21 -9.96
C LEU A 13 -7.22 0.71 -10.18
N LYS A 14 -7.62 0.44 -11.43
CA LYS A 14 -8.91 -0.18 -11.75
C LYS A 14 -9.00 -1.63 -11.26
N GLU A 15 -7.96 -2.43 -11.50
CA GLU A 15 -7.86 -3.80 -10.98
C GLU A 15 -7.87 -3.81 -9.46
N LEU A 16 -7.10 -2.89 -8.84
CA LEU A 16 -7.09 -2.71 -7.41
C LEU A 16 -8.50 -2.41 -6.91
N ALA A 17 -9.20 -1.42 -7.48
CA ALA A 17 -10.58 -1.08 -7.13
C ALA A 17 -11.56 -2.25 -7.27
N ALA A 18 -11.37 -3.12 -8.26
CA ALA A 18 -12.23 -4.27 -8.51
C ALA A 18 -12.03 -5.42 -7.50
N SER A 19 -10.94 -5.44 -6.72
CA SER A 19 -10.67 -6.55 -5.79
C SER A 19 -11.64 -6.65 -4.61
N ASP A 20 -12.39 -5.57 -4.34
CA ASP A 20 -13.38 -5.41 -3.28
C ASP A 20 -14.17 -4.14 -3.60
N ALA A 21 -15.42 -4.28 -4.07
CA ALA A 21 -16.22 -3.14 -4.53
C ALA A 21 -16.64 -2.18 -3.40
N GLU A 22 -16.66 -2.66 -2.16
CA GLU A 22 -17.14 -1.90 -1.01
C GLU A 22 -16.00 -1.10 -0.35
N ALA A 23 -14.76 -1.59 -0.46
CA ALA A 23 -13.61 -0.93 0.14
C ALA A 23 -13.24 0.40 -0.54
N VAL A 24 -12.96 1.42 0.28
CA VAL A 24 -12.23 2.61 -0.15
C VAL A 24 -10.74 2.35 -0.05
N ARG A 25 -10.02 2.64 -1.13
CA ARG A 25 -8.58 2.43 -1.24
C ARG A 25 -7.85 3.75 -1.15
N VAL A 26 -6.96 3.84 -0.16
CA VAL A 26 -6.01 4.94 -0.05
C VAL A 26 -4.65 4.46 -0.51
N VAL A 27 -4.18 4.98 -1.64
CA VAL A 27 -2.87 4.65 -2.21
C VAL A 27 -1.88 5.73 -1.82
N ILE A 28 -0.95 5.39 -0.95
CA ILE A 28 0.15 6.26 -0.53
C ILE A 28 1.36 5.98 -1.43
N ARG A 29 1.85 7.00 -2.14
CA ARG A 29 2.95 6.80 -3.12
C ARG A 29 3.74 8.06 -3.41
N ASP A 30 4.87 7.89 -4.07
CA ASP A 30 5.69 9.01 -4.54
C ASP A 30 5.07 9.75 -5.74
N ASN A 31 5.78 10.78 -6.21
CA ASN A 31 5.35 11.65 -7.28
C ASN A 31 5.91 11.28 -8.67
N ALA A 32 6.22 10.01 -8.95
CA ALA A 32 6.71 9.59 -10.27
C ALA A 32 5.83 10.10 -11.43
N GLY A 33 6.44 10.45 -12.56
CA GLY A 33 5.73 11.06 -13.71
C GLY A 33 4.67 10.17 -14.35
N PHE A 34 4.74 8.85 -14.11
CA PHE A 34 3.76 7.87 -14.57
C PHE A 34 2.65 7.56 -13.55
N HIS A 35 2.65 8.21 -12.38
CA HIS A 35 1.56 8.11 -11.40
C HIS A 35 0.48 9.16 -11.68
N LEU A 36 -0.78 8.70 -11.76
CA LEU A 36 -1.97 9.54 -11.66
C LEU A 36 -1.98 10.35 -10.35
N ARG A 37 -2.70 11.47 -10.35
CA ARG A 37 -2.83 12.34 -9.18
C ARG A 37 -4.23 12.22 -8.60
N ASP A 38 -4.38 12.49 -7.31
CA ASP A 38 -5.71 12.54 -6.69
C ASP A 38 -6.60 13.53 -7.46
N GLY A 39 -7.83 13.12 -7.77
CA GLY A 39 -8.74 13.89 -8.62
C GLY A 39 -8.54 13.74 -10.14
N ASP A 40 -7.59 12.93 -10.61
CA ASP A 40 -7.50 12.58 -12.04
C ASP A 40 -8.77 11.83 -12.48
N PRO A 41 -9.40 12.20 -13.61
CA PRO A 41 -10.66 11.60 -14.06
C PRO A 41 -10.56 10.10 -14.42
N ARG A 42 -9.35 9.56 -14.54
CA ARG A 42 -9.11 8.13 -14.77
C ARG A 42 -9.15 7.30 -13.49
N LEU A 43 -9.16 7.95 -12.31
CA LEU A 43 -9.24 7.24 -11.04
C LEU A 43 -10.61 6.60 -10.84
N PRO A 44 -10.69 5.35 -10.36
CA PRO A 44 -11.94 4.79 -9.86
C PRO A 44 -12.48 5.61 -8.69
N GLU A 45 -13.81 5.70 -8.58
CA GLU A 45 -14.52 6.54 -7.59
C GLU A 45 -14.04 6.32 -6.14
N ARG A 46 -13.78 5.05 -5.78
CA ARG A 46 -13.37 4.64 -4.43
C ARG A 46 -11.87 4.52 -4.25
N VAL A 47 -11.07 5.14 -5.12
CA VAL A 47 -9.61 5.20 -5.01
C VAL A 47 -9.18 6.64 -4.75
N ARG A 48 -8.39 6.82 -3.69
CA ARG A 48 -7.82 8.09 -3.28
C ARG A 48 -6.31 7.98 -3.25
N ILE A 49 -5.63 9.07 -3.63
CA ILE A 49 -4.17 9.11 -3.67
C ILE A 49 -3.66 10.09 -2.61
N VAL A 50 -2.75 9.61 -1.77
CA VAL A 50 -1.96 10.45 -0.86
C VAL A 50 -0.54 10.51 -1.41
N ALA A 51 -0.20 11.66 -1.99
CA ALA A 51 1.13 11.91 -2.51
C ALA A 51 2.12 12.18 -1.37
N LEU A 52 3.26 11.48 -1.39
CA LEU A 52 4.37 11.77 -0.49
C LEU A 52 5.07 13.08 -0.88
N PRO A 53 5.70 13.78 0.07
CA PRO A 53 6.56 14.92 -0.25
C PRO A 53 7.67 14.53 -1.23
N PRO A 54 8.08 15.43 -2.14
CA PRO A 54 9.19 15.18 -3.04
C PRO A 54 10.46 14.74 -2.29
N HIS A 55 11.26 13.86 -2.92
CA HIS A 55 12.55 13.40 -2.41
C HIS A 55 12.51 12.80 -0.99
N SER A 56 11.39 12.17 -0.61
CA SER A 56 11.20 11.55 0.71
C SER A 56 11.11 10.02 0.66
N PRO A 57 12.14 9.31 0.17
CA PRO A 57 12.10 7.84 0.03
C PRO A 57 11.91 7.14 1.38
N LYS A 58 12.39 7.73 2.48
CA LYS A 58 12.21 7.19 3.85
C LYS A 58 10.75 7.11 4.30
N LEU A 59 9.86 7.89 3.68
CA LEU A 59 8.42 7.85 3.94
C LEU A 59 7.69 6.81 3.07
N ASN A 60 8.32 6.36 1.98
CA ASN A 60 7.73 5.36 1.11
C ASN A 60 7.92 3.96 1.71
N THR A 61 6.84 3.37 2.21
CA THR A 61 6.90 2.02 2.80
C THR A 61 7.20 0.94 1.78
N CYS A 62 6.97 1.19 0.49
CA CYS A 62 7.42 0.28 -0.55
C CYS A 62 8.94 0.12 -0.56
N GLU A 63 9.73 1.16 -0.24
CA GLU A 63 11.20 1.04 -0.18
C GLU A 63 11.62 0.07 0.92
N GLN A 64 11.01 0.18 2.11
CA GLN A 64 11.29 -0.72 3.23
C GLN A 64 10.84 -2.16 2.94
N ALA A 65 9.65 -2.33 2.34
CA ALA A 65 9.21 -3.64 1.87
C ALA A 65 10.18 -4.22 0.84
N TRP A 66 10.69 -3.38 -0.06
CA TRP A 66 11.64 -3.82 -1.08
C TRP A 66 12.98 -4.22 -0.50
N ASP A 67 13.49 -3.49 0.49
CA ASP A 67 14.74 -3.85 1.17
C ASP A 67 14.65 -5.24 1.79
N MET A 68 13.55 -5.57 2.48
CA MET A 68 13.33 -6.90 3.05
C MET A 68 13.28 -8.01 2.00
N ILE A 69 12.62 -7.80 0.85
CA ILE A 69 12.57 -8.85 -0.18
C ILE A 69 13.91 -8.94 -0.92
N LYS A 70 14.60 -7.80 -1.16
CA LYS A 70 15.92 -7.78 -1.79
C LYS A 70 16.95 -8.54 -0.97
N GLU A 71 16.91 -8.49 0.36
CA GLU A 71 17.81 -9.30 1.20
C GLU A 71 17.75 -10.80 0.87
N GLU A 72 16.58 -11.30 0.46
CA GLU A 72 16.37 -12.72 0.17
C GLU A 72 16.75 -13.13 -1.25
N VAL A 73 16.72 -12.21 -2.20
CA VAL A 73 16.99 -12.50 -3.63
C VAL A 73 18.30 -11.92 -4.15
N SER A 74 18.91 -11.00 -3.40
CA SER A 74 20.19 -10.40 -3.77
C SER A 74 21.31 -11.43 -3.75
N ASN A 75 22.37 -11.16 -4.51
CA ASN A 75 23.54 -12.03 -4.65
C ASN A 75 23.24 -13.42 -5.26
N GLN A 76 22.10 -13.57 -5.93
CA GLN A 76 21.73 -14.77 -6.68
C GLN A 76 21.66 -14.44 -8.19
N CYS A 77 22.06 -15.40 -9.03
CA CYS A 77 21.97 -15.27 -10.49
C CYS A 77 20.74 -16.04 -10.99
N HIS A 78 19.73 -15.30 -11.46
CA HIS A 78 18.52 -15.88 -12.03
C HIS A 78 18.64 -15.95 -13.56
N ARG A 79 18.53 -17.15 -14.13
CA ARG A 79 18.72 -17.39 -15.57
C ARG A 79 17.60 -16.87 -16.47
N SER A 80 16.47 -16.46 -15.89
CA SER A 80 15.33 -15.87 -16.59
C SER A 80 14.50 -14.99 -15.66
N THR A 81 13.66 -14.13 -16.24
CA THR A 81 12.67 -13.33 -15.49
C THR A 81 11.68 -14.20 -14.73
N ASP A 82 11.30 -15.36 -15.26
CA ASP A 82 10.43 -16.31 -14.54
C ASP A 82 11.12 -16.83 -13.28
N LYS A 83 12.42 -17.16 -13.35
CA LYS A 83 13.17 -17.61 -12.18
C LYS A 83 13.40 -16.52 -11.14
N LEU A 84 13.51 -15.27 -11.56
CA LEU A 84 13.51 -14.14 -10.64
C LEU A 84 12.12 -13.98 -9.98
N ARG A 85 11.03 -14.07 -10.75
CA ARG A 85 9.66 -14.00 -10.21
C ARG A 85 9.39 -15.12 -9.19
N ASP A 86 9.79 -16.34 -9.51
CA ASP A 86 9.68 -17.49 -8.59
C ASP A 86 10.43 -17.23 -7.28
N ALA A 87 11.61 -16.62 -7.34
CA ALA A 87 12.40 -16.28 -6.16
C ALA A 87 11.81 -15.12 -5.33
N LEU A 88 11.15 -14.15 -5.97
CA LEU A 88 10.48 -13.03 -5.31
C LEU A 88 9.17 -13.45 -4.62
N LEU A 89 8.51 -14.50 -5.14
CA LEU A 89 7.15 -14.88 -4.74
C LEU A 89 6.99 -15.15 -3.24
N PRO A 90 7.87 -15.92 -2.57
CA PRO A 90 7.74 -16.16 -1.12
C PRO A 90 7.77 -14.86 -0.32
N GLY A 91 8.67 -13.93 -0.69
CA GLY A 91 8.78 -12.63 -0.04
C GLY A 91 7.50 -11.81 -0.17
N LEU A 92 6.99 -11.71 -1.39
CA LEU A 92 5.74 -11.00 -1.70
C LEU A 92 4.53 -11.64 -1.02
N GLN A 93 4.46 -12.97 -0.96
CA GLN A 93 3.37 -13.71 -0.31
C GLN A 93 3.26 -13.40 1.18
N ARG A 94 4.38 -13.17 1.88
CA ARG A 94 4.34 -12.77 3.31
C ARG A 94 3.64 -11.43 3.51
N PHE A 95 3.88 -10.47 2.62
CA PHE A 95 3.15 -9.19 2.66
C PHE A 95 1.68 -9.34 2.28
N TRP A 96 1.36 -10.26 1.37
CA TRP A 96 -0.02 -10.49 0.93
C TRP A 96 -0.88 -11.21 1.96
N GLN A 97 -0.30 -12.18 2.69
CA GLN A 97 -1.04 -13.09 3.55
C GLN A 97 -1.24 -12.56 4.98
N ASP A 98 -0.37 -11.66 5.46
CA ASP A 98 -0.39 -11.19 6.85
C ASP A 98 -0.37 -9.66 6.92
N ALA A 99 -1.56 -9.05 6.84
CA ALA A 99 -1.73 -7.61 6.95
C ALA A 99 -1.23 -7.04 8.29
N GLN A 100 -1.30 -7.81 9.39
CA GLN A 100 -0.78 -7.37 10.69
C GLN A 100 0.73 -7.32 10.70
N ALA A 101 1.39 -8.31 10.09
CA ALA A 101 2.83 -8.27 9.91
C ALA A 101 3.25 -7.10 9.02
N VAL A 102 2.51 -6.79 7.94
CA VAL A 102 2.79 -5.58 7.12
C VAL A 102 2.72 -4.31 7.97
N LEU A 103 1.64 -4.13 8.75
CA LEU A 103 1.51 -2.96 9.63
C LEU A 103 2.63 -2.91 10.68
N ARG A 104 3.04 -4.06 11.22
CA ARG A 104 4.15 -4.14 12.17
C ARG A 104 5.50 -3.82 11.53
N TRP A 105 5.76 -4.29 10.31
CA TRP A 105 7.04 -4.13 9.63
C TRP A 105 7.21 -2.73 9.05
N VAL A 106 6.22 -2.28 8.27
CA VAL A 106 6.33 -1.04 7.49
C VAL A 106 5.27 0.00 7.87
N GLY A 107 4.21 -0.39 8.58
CA GLY A 107 3.20 0.56 9.03
C GLY A 107 3.77 1.66 9.94
N ARG A 108 3.28 2.89 9.76
CA ARG A 108 3.64 4.05 10.58
C ARG A 108 2.38 4.83 10.97
N PRO A 109 2.31 5.41 12.19
CA PRO A 109 1.11 6.11 12.66
C PRO A 109 0.61 7.20 11.70
N TRP A 110 1.54 7.97 11.11
CA TRP A 110 1.21 9.04 10.19
C TRP A 110 0.43 8.56 8.96
N GLN A 111 0.58 7.29 8.54
CA GLN A 111 -0.13 6.75 7.39
C GLN A 111 -1.63 6.66 7.65
N HIS A 112 -2.01 6.23 8.87
CA HIS A 112 -3.41 6.21 9.30
C HIS A 112 -3.95 7.62 9.44
N ASP A 113 -3.17 8.55 10.00
CA ASP A 113 -3.57 9.95 10.15
C ASP A 113 -3.81 10.62 8.80
N GLN A 114 -2.91 10.41 7.84
CA GLN A 114 -3.03 10.94 6.48
C GLN A 114 -4.17 10.29 5.70
N ALA A 115 -4.34 8.97 5.83
CA ALA A 115 -5.49 8.28 5.25
C ALA A 115 -6.78 8.90 5.79
N ASN A 116 -6.94 9.03 7.11
CA ASN A 116 -8.11 9.65 7.73
C ASN A 116 -8.33 11.10 7.30
N ALA A 117 -7.26 11.89 7.14
CA ALA A 117 -7.36 13.27 6.65
C ALA A 117 -7.79 13.35 5.17
N SER A 118 -7.55 12.31 4.37
CA SER A 118 -8.01 12.22 2.98
C SER A 118 -9.52 11.92 2.86
N CYS A 119 -10.20 11.59 3.97
CA CYS A 119 -11.65 11.40 4.00
C CYS A 119 -12.36 12.71 3.65
N PRO A 120 -13.21 12.74 2.59
CA PRO A 120 -14.12 13.86 2.40
C PRO A 120 -15.02 13.92 3.63
N ARG A 121 -14.92 14.99 4.44
CA ARG A 121 -15.76 15.15 5.63
C ARG A 121 -17.23 14.95 5.24
N GLN A 122 -17.84 13.85 5.67
CA GLN A 122 -19.27 13.80 5.91
C GLN A 122 -19.50 14.42 7.30
N ASN A 123 -20.58 15.20 7.40
CA ASN A 123 -21.07 16.01 8.54
C ASN A 123 -20.36 15.91 9.91
N PRO A 124 -20.15 17.04 10.63
CA PRO A 124 -19.45 17.09 11.93
C PRO A 124 -20.06 16.27 13.08
N ILE A 125 -21.21 15.62 12.88
CA ILE A 125 -21.92 14.83 13.90
C ILE A 125 -21.54 13.34 13.82
N GLU A 126 -20.93 12.87 12.72
CA GLU A 126 -20.62 11.45 12.48
C GLU A 126 -19.15 11.20 12.08
N SER A 127 -18.19 11.97 12.61
CA SER A 127 -16.79 11.84 12.18
C SER A 127 -16.09 10.59 12.73
N SER A 128 -16.39 9.42 12.17
CA SER A 128 -15.43 8.31 12.12
C SER A 128 -14.71 8.39 10.79
N GLY A 129 -13.43 8.82 10.80
CA GLY A 129 -12.56 8.71 9.62
C GLY A 129 -12.50 7.28 9.09
N TRP A 130 -11.90 7.07 7.92
CA TRP A 130 -11.79 5.75 7.27
C TRP A 130 -11.34 4.63 8.22
N TYR A 131 -10.46 4.96 9.15
CA TYR A 131 -9.95 4.08 10.18
C TYR A 131 -10.19 4.68 11.57
N ARG A 132 -10.99 4.02 12.40
CA ARG A 132 -10.99 4.29 13.85
C ARG A 132 -9.69 3.73 14.44
N ARG A 133 -9.09 4.44 15.40
CA ARG A 133 -7.99 3.91 16.21
C ARG A 133 -8.46 2.54 16.76
N PRO A 134 -7.73 1.43 16.52
CA PRO A 134 -8.17 0.14 17.01
C PRO A 134 -8.30 0.21 18.54
N PRO A 135 -9.39 -0.31 19.13
CA PRO A 135 -9.55 -0.32 20.58
C PRO A 135 -8.43 -1.13 21.23
N GLU A 136 -8.06 -0.82 22.47
CA GLU A 136 -6.91 -1.42 23.16
C GLU A 136 -6.98 -2.96 23.20
N TRP A 137 -8.19 -3.54 23.25
CA TRP A 137 -8.39 -4.98 23.17
C TRP A 137 -7.97 -5.61 21.82
N TRP A 138 -7.97 -4.85 20.72
CA TRP A 138 -7.53 -5.32 19.39
C TRP A 138 -6.00 -5.45 19.32
N ILE A 139 -5.30 -4.57 20.04
CA ILE A 139 -3.83 -4.60 20.22
C ILE A 139 -3.44 -5.77 21.14
N GLU A 140 -4.23 -6.02 22.20
CA GLU A 140 -4.02 -7.15 23.11
C GLU A 140 -4.42 -8.52 22.54
N ALA A 141 -5.45 -8.58 21.69
CA ALA A 141 -5.85 -9.83 21.02
C ALA A 141 -4.79 -10.30 20.01
N SER A 142 -4.14 -9.35 19.33
CA SER A 142 -3.09 -9.61 18.34
C SER A 142 -1.76 -10.07 18.97
N SER A 143 -1.55 -9.84 20.27
CA SER A 143 -0.38 -10.33 21.02
C SER A 143 -0.59 -11.69 21.66
N ARG A 144 -1.84 -12.19 21.76
CA ARG A 144 -2.18 -13.52 22.32
C ARG A 144 -2.16 -14.66 21.30
N GLN A 145 -2.00 -14.39 20.01
CA GLN A 145 -1.86 -15.41 18.95
C GLN A 145 -0.40 -15.82 18.68
N LYS A 146 0.54 -15.39 19.53
CA LYS A 146 1.97 -15.77 19.49
C LYS A 146 2.36 -16.78 20.58
N THR A 147 1.62 -17.87 20.71
CA THR A 147 2.08 -19.09 21.42
C THR A 147 2.02 -20.28 20.49
#